data_AF-A0A2H5YYT6-F1
#
_entry.id   AF-A0A2H5YYT6-F1
#
_cell.length_a   1.000
_cell.length_b   1.000
_cell.length_c   1.000
_cell.angle_alpha   90.00
_cell.angle_beta   90.00
_cell.angle_gamma   90.00
#
_symmetry.space_group_name_H-M   'P 1'
#
loop_
_entity.id
_entity.type
_entity.pdbx_description
1 polymer ?
#
loop_
_entity_poly.entity_id
_entity_poly.type
_entity_poly.pdbx_seq_one_letter_code
_entity_poly.pdbx_strand_id
1 'polypeptide(L)'
;MRDALEETVNYRALYQTVRRIVEGEPRHLLEAVAADIVRAIFAEYPRVDAVRVRLWKLMPPIAGAALGRVGVELRRTRQDIENGEGGGVR
;
A
#
# COMPACT_ATOMS: atom_id res chain seq x y z
N MET A 1 -17.72 -26.10 14.02
CA MET A 1 -17.66 -24.62 14.04
C MET A 1 -16.29 -24.25 13.52
N ARG A 2 -16.18 -23.96 12.21
CA ARG A 2 -14.91 -23.61 11.58
C ARG A 2 -14.77 -22.10 11.70
N ASP A 3 -13.84 -21.63 12.53
CA ASP A 3 -13.36 -20.26 12.46
C ASP A 3 -12.77 -20.04 11.07
N ALA A 4 -13.54 -19.39 10.21
CA ALA A 4 -13.26 -19.14 8.81
C ALA A 4 -12.17 -18.07 8.63
N LEU A 5 -11.01 -18.28 9.25
CA LEU A 5 -9.81 -17.49 8.98
C LEU A 5 -9.33 -17.67 7.52
N GLU A 6 -9.82 -18.69 6.82
CA GLU A 6 -9.56 -18.98 5.40
C GLU A 6 -10.47 -18.16 4.46
N GLU A 7 -11.53 -17.54 4.97
CA GLU A 7 -12.41 -16.65 4.19
C GLU A 7 -11.98 -15.18 4.29
N THR A 8 -11.02 -14.87 5.16
CA THR A 8 -10.55 -13.50 5.42
C THR A 8 -9.07 -13.36 5.05
N VAL A 9 -8.67 -12.18 4.57
CA VAL A 9 -7.26 -11.89 4.30
C VAL A 9 -6.49 -11.97 5.62
N ASN A 10 -5.51 -12.87 5.69
CA ASN A 10 -4.68 -13.03 6.88
C ASN A 10 -3.84 -11.76 7.11
N TYR A 11 -4.23 -10.96 8.11
CA TYR A 11 -3.57 -9.69 8.42
C TYR A 11 -2.09 -9.85 8.80
N ARG A 12 -1.67 -11.01 9.34
CA ARG A 12 -0.27 -11.29 9.64
C ARG A 12 0.54 -11.47 8.36
N ALA A 13 0.01 -12.23 7.41
CA ALA A 13 0.62 -12.37 6.09
C ALA A 13 0.68 -11.01 5.39
N LEU A 14 -0.42 -10.25 5.42
CA LEU A 14 -0.49 -8.91 4.83
C LEU A 14 0.57 -7.97 5.42
N TYR A 15 0.70 -7.96 6.76
CA TYR A 15 1.73 -7.18 7.44
C TYR A 15 3.15 -7.57 7.00
N GLN A 16 3.44 -8.87 6.87
CA GLN A 16 4.74 -9.35 6.38
C GLN A 16 5.00 -8.91 4.94
N THR A 17 4.00 -8.99 4.06
CA THR A 17 4.07 -8.48 2.68
C THR A 17 4.41 -6.99 2.66
N VAL A 18 3.67 -6.16 3.41
CA VAL A 18 3.92 -4.72 3.47
C VAL A 18 5.29 -4.41 4.05
N ARG A 19 5.67 -5.06 5.16
CA ARG A 19 6.96 -4.86 5.81
C ARG A 19 8.13 -5.17 4.88
N ARG A 20 8.07 -6.28 4.14
CA ARG A 20 9.10 -6.66 3.16
C ARG A 20 9.31 -5.58 2.09
N ILE A 21 8.26 -4.89 1.68
CA ILE A 21 8.32 -3.85 0.65
C ILE A 21 8.87 -2.55 1.22
N VAL A 22 8.44 -2.18 2.43
CA VAL A 22 8.88 -0.94 3.11
C VAL A 22 10.34 -1.03 3.59
N GLU A 23 10.76 -2.19 4.10
CA GLU A 23 12.14 -2.46 4.57
C GLU A 23 13.05 -2.99 3.46
N GLY A 24 12.51 -3.21 2.26
CA GLY A 24 13.24 -3.72 1.10
C GLY A 24 14.08 -2.64 0.41
N GLU A 25 14.08 -2.66 -0.92
CA GLU A 25 14.87 -1.73 -1.73
C GLU A 25 14.47 -0.27 -1.43
N PRO A 26 15.41 0.62 -1.06
CA PRO A 26 15.09 2.01 -0.77
C PRO A 26 14.50 2.68 -2.02
N ARG A 27 13.35 3.34 -1.85
CA ARG A 27 12.71 4.14 -2.89
C ARG A 27 12.84 5.63 -2.59
N HIS A 28 13.01 6.42 -3.64
CA HIS A 28 13.09 7.89 -3.53
C HIS A 28 11.73 8.56 -3.27
N LEU A 29 10.62 7.88 -3.59
CA LEU A 29 9.26 8.40 -3.54
C LEU A 29 8.35 7.49 -2.72
N LEU A 30 7.48 8.07 -1.90
CA LEU A 30 6.48 7.32 -1.12
C LEU A 30 5.44 6.67 -2.05
N GLU A 31 5.19 7.30 -3.19
CA GLU A 31 4.30 6.84 -4.25
C GLU A 31 4.77 5.50 -4.83
N ALA A 32 6.09 5.34 -5.02
CA ALA A 32 6.67 4.10 -5.51
C ALA A 32 6.46 2.96 -4.50
N VAL A 33 6.69 3.24 -3.21
CA VAL A 33 6.43 2.26 -2.13
C VAL A 33 4.94 1.90 -2.06
N ALA A 34 4.05 2.89 -2.13
CA ALA A 34 2.61 2.65 -2.12
C ALA A 34 2.15 1.81 -3.32
N ALA A 35 2.68 2.09 -4.51
CA ALA A 35 2.38 1.32 -5.72
C ALA A 35 2.91 -0.13 -5.64
N ASP A 36 4.11 -0.33 -5.10
CA ASP A 36 4.67 -1.67 -4.88
C ASP A 36 3.84 -2.48 -3.90
N ILE A 37 3.39 -1.86 -2.80
CA ILE A 37 2.46 -2.48 -1.85
C ILE A 37 1.17 -2.91 -2.55
N VAL A 38 0.56 -2.03 -3.34
CA VAL A 38 -0.67 -2.35 -4.08
C VAL A 38 -0.47 -3.53 -5.04
N ARG A 39 0.61 -3.51 -5.83
CA ARG A 39 0.92 -4.60 -6.77
C ARG A 39 1.11 -5.93 -6.05
N ALA A 40 1.86 -5.94 -4.96
CA ALA A 40 2.07 -7.16 -4.17
C ALA A 40 0.77 -7.67 -3.56
N ILE A 41 -0.10 -6.78 -3.07
CA ILE A 41 -1.39 -7.17 -2.49
C ILE A 41 -2.28 -7.82 -3.56
N PHE A 42 -2.41 -7.24 -4.75
CA PHE A 42 -3.26 -7.83 -5.79
C PHE A 42 -2.70 -9.15 -6.35
N ALA A 43 -1.37 -9.33 -6.33
CA ALA A 43 -0.69 -10.54 -6.77
C ALA A 43 -0.78 -11.68 -5.73
N GLU A 44 -0.55 -11.39 -4.46
CA GLU A 44 -0.51 -12.39 -3.38
C GLU A 44 -1.92 -12.70 -2.82
N TYR A 45 -2.88 -11.78 -2.97
CA TYR A 45 -4.23 -11.90 -2.41
C TYR A 45 -5.30 -11.75 -3.53
N PRO A 46 -5.58 -12.80 -4.31
CA PRO A 46 -6.51 -12.75 -5.44
C PRO A 46 -7.96 -12.41 -5.06
N ARG A 47 -8.35 -12.63 -3.79
CA ARG A 47 -9.68 -12.29 -3.26
C ARG A 47 -9.85 -10.81 -2.92
N VAL A 48 -8.80 -9.99 -3.04
CA VAL A 48 -8.88 -8.55 -2.81
C VAL A 48 -9.37 -7.87 -4.09
N ASP A 49 -10.52 -7.20 -4.02
CA ASP A 49 -11.10 -6.42 -5.11
C ASP A 49 -10.65 -4.96 -5.11
N ALA A 50 -10.37 -4.39 -3.93
CA ALA A 50 -9.93 -3.03 -3.77
C ALA A 50 -8.99 -2.88 -2.57
N VAL A 51 -8.02 -1.99 -2.70
CA VAL A 51 -7.04 -1.68 -1.66
C VAL A 51 -6.88 -0.17 -1.51
N ARG A 52 -6.73 0.27 -0.26
CA ARG A 52 -6.35 1.63 0.10
C ARG A 52 -5.08 1.60 0.93
N VAL A 53 -4.01 2.18 0.39
CA VAL A 53 -2.71 2.28 1.06
C VAL A 53 -2.47 3.74 1.46
N ARG A 54 -2.10 3.97 2.72
CA ARG A 54 -1.76 5.29 3.25
C ARG A 54 -0.37 5.20 3.86
N LEU A 55 0.58 5.94 3.31
CA LEU A 55 1.95 6.01 3.84
C LEU A 55 2.18 7.40 4.40
N TRP A 56 2.76 7.47 5.59
CA TRP A 56 3.08 8.72 6.26
C TRP A 56 4.57 8.76 6.59
N LYS A 57 5.23 9.85 6.22
CA LYS A 57 6.53 10.22 6.73
C LYS A 57 6.33 11.16 7.91
N LEU A 58 6.60 10.65 9.10
CA LEU A 58 6.64 11.43 10.34
C LEU A 58 7.95 12.24 10.30
N MET A 59 7.85 13.57 10.38
CA MET A 59 8.99 14.52 10.29
C MET A 59 9.73 14.50 8.94
N PRO A 60 9.11 14.96 7.85
CA PRO A 60 9.84 15.18 6.60
C PRO A 60 10.91 16.28 6.79
N PRO A 61 12.16 16.08 6.31
CA PRO A 61 13.21 17.10 6.38
C PRO A 61 12.98 18.17 5.30
N ILE A 62 11.85 18.87 5.38
CA ILE A 62 11.52 20.01 4.53
C ILE A 62 11.74 21.26 5.38
N ALA A 63 12.82 21.98 5.11
CA ALA A 63 13.12 23.24 5.78
C ALA A 63 11.96 24.23 5.53
N GLY A 64 11.32 24.72 6.60
CA GLY A 64 10.24 25.71 6.55
C GLY A 64 8.81 25.17 6.48
N ALA A 65 8.60 23.85 6.37
CA ALA A 65 7.26 23.27 6.42
C ALA A 65 6.83 22.99 7.87
N ALA A 66 5.87 23.75 8.40
CA ALA A 66 5.17 23.45 9.66
C ALA A 66 4.15 22.31 9.48
N LEU A 67 4.57 21.21 8.85
CA LEU A 67 3.76 20.04 8.57
C LEU A 67 4.20 18.90 9.50
N GLY A 68 3.35 18.54 10.47
CA GLY A 68 3.64 17.43 11.40
C GLY A 68 3.72 16.05 10.74
N ARG A 69 3.19 15.90 9.51
CA ARG A 69 3.29 14.69 8.69
C ARG A 69 3.06 15.03 7.21
N VAL A 70 3.80 14.38 6.32
CA VAL A 70 3.47 14.31 4.89
C VAL A 70 3.20 12.85 4.55
N GLY A 71 2.28 12.60 3.65
CA GLY A 71 1.92 11.25 3.27
C GLY A 71 1.24 11.19 1.92
N VAL A 72 1.15 9.98 1.39
CA VAL A 72 0.47 9.68 0.13
C VAL A 72 -0.67 8.71 0.42
N GLU A 73 -1.83 8.91 -0.23
CA GLU A 73 -2.91 7.94 -0.25
C GLU A 73 -3.10 7.40 -1.67
N LEU A 74 -3.07 6.07 -1.79
CA LEU A 74 -3.35 5.36 -3.02
C LEU A 74 -4.60 4.50 -2.82
N ARG A 75 -5.58 4.65 -3.71
CA ARG A 75 -6.73 3.74 -3.81
C ARG A 75 -6.72 3.09 -5.17
N ARG A 76 -6.80 1.76 -5.19
CA ARG A 76 -6.90 0.98 -6.42
C ARG A 76 -7.89 -0.14 -6.29
N THR A 77 -8.58 -0.41 -7.37
CA THR A 77 -9.37 -1.62 -7.60
C THR A 77 -8.58 -2.59 -8.47
N ARG A 78 -9.01 -3.85 -8.51
CA ARG A 78 -8.42 -4.85 -9.40
C ARG A 78 -8.54 -4.43 -10.87
N GLN A 79 -9.67 -3.85 -11.25
CA GLN A 79 -9.90 -3.30 -12.59
C GLN A 79 -8.89 -2.21 -12.96
N ASP A 80 -8.51 -1.33 -12.02
CA ASP A 80 -7.52 -0.28 -12.31
C ASP A 80 -6.14 -0.87 -12.69
N ILE A 81 -5.78 -2.01 -12.09
CA ILE A 81 -4.51 -2.72 -12.38
C ILE A 81 -4.59 -3.44 -13.72
N GLU A 82 -5.74 -4.03 -14.04
CA GLU A 82 -5.98 -4.73 -15.31
C GLU A 82 -6.04 -3.74 -16.50
N ASN A 83 -6.59 -2.54 -16.28
CA ASN A 83 -6.73 -1.52 -17.31
C ASN A 83 -5.46 -0.67 -17.53
N GLY A 84 -4.44 -0.83 -16.68
CA GLY A 84 -3.22 -0.02 -16.74
C GLY A 84 -3.43 1.47 -16.40
N GLU A 85 -4.59 1.83 -15.85
CA GLU A 85 -4.92 3.21 -15.51
C GLU A 85 -4.23 3.60 -14.20
N GLY A 86 -3.16 4.39 -14.32
CA GLY A 86 -2.46 5.00 -13.20
C GLY A 86 -3.35 6.02 -12.49
N GLY A 87 -4.29 5.56 -11.65
CA GLY A 87 -5.23 6.43 -10.94
C GLY A 87 -4.54 7.56 -10.15
N GLY A 88 -5.20 8.72 -10.05
CA GLY A 88 -4.62 9.88 -9.40
C GLY A 88 -4.15 9.61 -7.97
N VAL A 89 -2.89 9.95 -7.68
CA VAL A 89 -2.37 10.08 -6.31
C VAL A 89 -3.05 11.29 -5.68
N ARG A 90 -3.62 11.13 -4.47
CA ARG A 90 -4.22 12.23 -3.69
C ARG A 90 -3.55 12.35 -2.34
#